data_AF-A0A820IJ30-F1
#
_entry.id   AF-A0A820IJ30-F1
#
_cell.length_a   1.000
_cell.length_b   1.000
_cell.length_c   1.000
_cell.angle_alpha   90.00
_cell.angle_beta   90.00
_cell.angle_gamma   90.00
#
_symmetry.space_group_name_H-M   'P 1'
#
loop_
_entity.id
_entity.type
_entity.pdbx_description
1 polymer ?
#
loop_
_entity_poly.entity_id
_entity_poly.type
_entity_poly.pdbx_seq_one_letter_code
_entity_poly.pdbx_strand_id
1 'polypeptide(L)' 'MLSGFQGMHISTYCGFILVISTLCTAAPAKLANTCGYDACNTGDPNKLNVHIVAHTHDDVGWLKTIDQYYYG' A
#
# COMPACT_ATOMS: atom_id res chain seq x y z
N MET A 1 -31.63 47.37 8.11
CA MET A 1 -31.49 46.01 8.68
C MET A 1 -31.11 44.97 7.61
N LEU A 2 -30.19 45.27 6.69
CA LEU A 2 -29.77 44.33 5.63
C LEU A 2 -28.26 44.34 5.35
N SER A 3 -27.43 44.70 6.34
CA SER A 3 -25.96 44.63 6.24
C SER A 3 -25.34 43.51 7.10
N GLY A 4 -26.17 42.69 7.77
CA GLY A 4 -25.71 41.67 8.73
C GLY A 4 -25.72 40.21 8.23
N PHE A 5 -26.23 39.92 7.02
CA PHE A 5 -26.48 38.53 6.59
C PHE A 5 -25.43 37.95 5.62
N GLN A 6 -24.52 38.75 5.05
CA GLN A 6 -23.47 38.26 4.14
C GLN A 6 -22.11 37.97 4.81
N GLY A 7 -21.90 38.42 6.06
CA GLY A 7 -20.65 38.17 6.80
C GLY A 7 -20.57 36.82 7.51
N MET A 8 -21.70 36.18 7.81
CA MET A 8 -21.75 34.92 8.57
C MET A 8 -21.50 33.67 7.71
N HIS A 9 -21.78 33.77 6.40
CA HIS A 9 -21.51 32.68 5.46
C HIS A 9 -20.01 32.53 5.17
N ILE A 10 -19.29 33.63 4.89
CA ILE A 10 -17.85 33.59 4.55
C ILE A 10 -17.00 33.03 5.71
N SER A 11 -17.31 33.39 6.96
CA SER A 11 -16.61 32.86 8.14
C SER A 11 -16.86 31.37 8.37
N THR A 12 -18.07 30.90 8.08
CA THR A 12 -18.45 29.49 8.24
C THR A 12 -17.82 28.61 7.15
N TYR A 13 -17.78 29.10 5.89
CA TYR A 13 -17.07 28.42 4.80
C TYR A 13 -15.56 28.34 5.03
N CYS A 14 -14.94 29.38 5.58
CA CYS A 14 -13.51 29.38 5.92
C CYS A 14 -13.18 28.33 6.99
N GLY A 15 -13.98 28.26 8.07
CA GLY A 15 -13.81 27.25 9.11
C GLY A 15 -14.02 25.82 8.60
N PHE A 16 -15.03 25.61 7.74
CA PHE A 16 -15.31 24.29 7.17
C PHE A 16 -14.22 23.83 6.19
N ILE A 17 -13.67 24.74 5.39
CA ILE A 17 -12.52 24.47 4.50
C ILE A 17 -11.27 24.11 5.30
N LEU A 18 -11.00 24.79 6.41
CA LEU A 18 -9.86 24.48 7.28
C LEU A 18 -9.98 23.09 7.92
N VAL A 19 -11.18 22.69 8.33
CA VAL A 19 -11.45 21.35 8.91
C VAL A 19 -11.31 20.24 7.85
N ILE A 20 -11.80 20.45 6.62
CA ILE A 20 -11.64 19.48 5.53
C ILE A 20 -10.16 19.35 5.11
N SER A 21 -9.41 20.46 5.09
CA SER A 21 -7.99 20.44 4.74
C SER A 21 -7.13 19.67 5.76
N THR A 22 -7.44 19.80 7.05
CA THR A 22 -6.73 19.09 8.13
C THR A 22 -7.11 17.61 8.19
N LEU A 23 -8.36 17.25 7.84
CA LEU A 23 -8.79 15.86 7.70
C LEU A 23 -8.11 15.15 6.51
N CYS A 24 -7.80 15.88 5.43
CA CYS A 24 -7.13 15.33 4.24
C CYS A 24 -5.65 15.00 4.47
N THR A 25 -4.98 15.68 5.41
CA THR A 25 -3.55 15.46 5.70
C THR A 25 -3.25 14.29 6.66
N ALA A 26 -4.28 13.59 7.17
CA ALA A 26 -4.11 12.50 8.13
C ALA A 26 -3.93 11.10 7.48
N ALA A 27 -3.82 11.01 6.14
CA ALA A 27 -3.49 9.76 5.49
C ALA A 27 -1.97 9.51 5.59
N PRO A 28 -1.50 8.42 6.24
CA PRO A 28 -0.10 8.03 6.14
C PRO A 28 0.16 7.48 4.73
N ALA A 29 0.61 8.34 3.82
CA ALA A 29 1.24 7.90 2.57
C ALA A 29 2.64 7.37 2.88
N LYS A 30 2.73 6.15 3.41
CA LYS A 30 3.97 5.36 3.38
C LYS A 30 3.72 4.08 2.61
N LEU A 31 3.66 4.20 1.29
CA LEU A 31 4.06 3.09 0.41
C LEU A 31 5.54 3.28 0.11
N ALA A 32 6.38 3.09 1.13
CA ALA A 32 7.81 2.93 0.89
C ALA A 32 7.94 1.57 0.20
N ASN A 33 8.15 1.58 -1.13
CA ASN A 33 8.52 0.38 -1.87
C ASN A 33 9.91 -0.04 -1.41
N THR A 34 9.97 -0.81 -0.32
CA THR A 34 11.19 -1.52 0.06
C THR A 34 11.42 -2.60 -0.99
N CYS A 35 12.59 -2.59 -1.62
CA CYS A 35 13.00 -3.58 -2.61
C CYS A 35 14.29 -4.26 -2.15
N GLY A 36 14.55 -5.46 -2.65
CA GLY A 36 15.73 -6.22 -2.25
C GLY A 36 15.64 -6.75 -0.82
N TYR A 37 16.77 -6.79 -0.11
CA TYR A 37 16.87 -7.37 1.24
C TYR A 37 16.05 -6.63 2.28
N ASP A 38 15.78 -5.33 2.06
CA ASP A 38 14.95 -4.51 2.96
C ASP A 38 13.46 -4.92 2.91
N ALA A 39 13.06 -5.75 1.94
CA ALA A 39 11.72 -6.33 1.85
C ALA A 39 11.62 -7.74 2.48
N CYS A 40 12.74 -8.35 2.87
CA CYS A 40 12.75 -9.69 3.45
C CYS A 40 12.23 -9.68 4.89
N ASN A 41 11.66 -10.80 5.33
CA ASN A 41 11.23 -10.96 6.72
C ASN A 41 12.46 -11.01 7.63
N THR A 42 12.56 -10.06 8.56
CA THR A 42 13.59 -10.00 9.58
C THR A 42 13.19 -10.94 10.72
N GLY A 43 13.68 -12.19 10.65
CA GLY A 43 13.43 -13.21 11.68
C GLY A 43 13.80 -12.75 13.09
N ASP A 44 13.30 -13.45 14.11
CA ASP A 44 13.52 -13.13 15.52
C ASP A 44 14.86 -13.76 16.01
N PRO A 45 15.84 -12.98 16.49
CA PRO A 45 17.15 -13.49 16.88
C PRO A 45 17.11 -14.43 18.09
N ASN A 46 16.02 -14.45 18.86
CA ASN A 46 15.88 -15.27 20.06
C ASN A 46 15.02 -16.53 19.82
N LYS A 47 14.61 -16.80 18.58
CA LYS A 47 13.78 -17.95 18.22
C LYS A 47 14.36 -18.71 17.05
N LEU A 48 13.88 -19.94 16.86
CA LEU A 48 14.10 -20.67 15.62
C LEU A 48 13.23 -20.03 14.52
N ASN A 49 13.87 -19.55 13.45
CA ASN A 49 13.18 -18.98 12.30
C ASN A 49 13.09 -20.03 11.19
N VAL A 50 11.86 -20.33 10.75
CA VAL A 50 11.59 -21.28 9.66
C VAL A 50 11.02 -20.52 8.47
N HIS A 51 11.75 -20.53 7.35
CA HIS A 51 11.31 -19.91 6.11
C HIS A 51 10.72 -20.97 5.18
N ILE A 52 9.40 -20.98 5.02
CA ILE A 52 8.73 -21.87 4.06
C ILE A 52 8.78 -21.22 2.69
N VAL A 53 9.61 -21.75 1.80
CA VAL A 53 9.76 -21.25 0.43
C VAL A 53 8.97 -22.14 -0.52
N ALA A 54 7.72 -21.73 -0.76
CA ALA A 54 6.92 -22.33 -1.81
C ALA A 54 7.59 -22.05 -3.17
N HIS A 55 7.88 -23.10 -3.92
CA HIS A 55 8.46 -23.02 -5.26
C HIS A 55 7.85 -24.08 -6.17
N THR A 56 7.93 -23.86 -7.48
CA THR A 56 7.68 -24.86 -8.51
C THR A 56 8.96 -25.14 -9.27
N HIS A 57 9.16 -26.38 -9.68
CA HIS A 57 10.27 -26.77 -10.55
C HIS A 57 9.69 -27.07 -11.93
N ASP A 58 9.75 -26.07 -12.81
CA ASP A 58 9.19 -26.17 -14.16
C ASP A 58 10.31 -26.47 -15.15
N ASP A 59 10.39 -27.73 -15.56
CA ASP A 59 11.39 -28.18 -16.53
C ASP A 59 11.06 -27.69 -17.95
N VAL A 60 11.94 -26.86 -18.52
CA VAL A 60 11.81 -26.34 -19.89
C VAL A 60 12.24 -27.37 -20.93
N GLY A 61 11.44 -28.42 -21.07
CA GLY A 61 11.63 -29.42 -22.12
C GLY A 61 12.54 -30.58 -21.71
N TRP A 62 12.17 -31.31 -20.65
CA TRP A 62 12.89 -32.52 -20.22
C TRP A 62 12.31 -33.79 -20.86
N LEU A 63 11.24 -34.35 -20.28
CA LEU A 63 10.59 -35.57 -20.79
C LEU A 63 9.42 -35.29 -21.75
N LYS A 64 8.93 -34.05 -21.76
CA LYS A 64 7.92 -33.53 -22.70
C LYS A 64 8.43 -32.21 -23.30
N THR A 65 7.83 -31.76 -24.39
CA THR A 65 8.17 -30.44 -24.96
C THR A 65 7.67 -29.31 -24.05
N ILE A 66 8.18 -28.09 -24.27
CA ILE A 66 7.75 -26.89 -23.53
C ILE A 66 6.23 -26.73 -23.60
N ASP A 67 5.66 -26.81 -24.80
CA ASP A 67 4.22 -26.62 -25.01
C ASP A 67 3.38 -27.69 -24.30
N GLN A 68 3.87 -28.92 -24.20
CA GLN A 68 3.18 -29.98 -23.47
C GLN A 68 3.22 -29.78 -21.95
N TYR A 69 4.31 -29.25 -21.40
CA TYR A 69 4.34 -28.87 -19.98
C TYR A 69 3.53 -27.61 -19.69
N TYR A 70 3.52 -26.66 -20.63
CA TYR A 70 2.86 -25.37 -20.47
C TYR A 70 1.35 -25.44 -20.66
N TYR A 71 0.87 -26.26 -21.60
CA TYR A 71 -0.56 -26.39 -21.92
C TYR A 71 -1.22 -27.66 -21.36
N GLY A 72 -0.45 -28.69 -20.95
CA GLY A 72 -0.95 -29.92 -20.30
C GLY A 72 -1.09 -31.13 -21.23
#